data_AF-A0A2G5T353-F1
#
_entry.id   AF-A0A2G5T353-F1
#
_cell.length_a   1.000
_cell.length_b   1.000
_cell.length_c   1.000
_cell.angle_alpha   90.00
_cell.angle_beta   90.00
_cell.angle_gamma   90.00
#
_symmetry.space_group_name_H-M   'P 1'
#
loop_
_entity.id
_entity.type
_entity.pdbx_description
1 polymer ?
#
loop_
_entity_poly.entity_id
_entity_poly.type
_entity_poly.pdbx_seq_one_letter_code
_entity_poly.pdbx_strand_id
1 'polypeptide(L)'
;MNPVIISVQLKLRGDEGGGVQVIVDPQAQTEVEKLKRTLELRGKRMTAMQKRIEILENVQRERDRRIGNLQAEARVHQAVIEGLQEQSNRDADVIDFFDKECAAYEASRLCSVCRERYDSAARTSHILGTNRARKAQADIGSPNKTHDYDEKED
;
A
#
# COMPACT_ATOMS: atom_id res chain seq x y z
N MET A 1 22.37 40.69 -37.10
CA MET A 1 21.37 41.77 -37.25
C MET A 1 21.58 42.35 -38.64
N ASN A 2 20.60 42.26 -39.54
CA ASN A 2 20.71 42.88 -40.87
C ASN A 2 20.36 44.37 -40.76
N PRO A 3 21.22 45.30 -41.22
CA PRO A 3 20.91 46.72 -41.18
C PRO A 3 19.79 47.04 -42.17
N VAL A 4 18.78 47.80 -41.71
CA VAL A 4 17.77 48.40 -42.60
C VAL A 4 18.38 49.66 -43.18
N ILE A 5 18.70 49.65 -44.47
CA ILE A 5 19.23 50.80 -45.20
C ILE A 5 18.03 51.60 -45.73
N ILE A 6 17.80 52.80 -45.17
CA ILE A 6 16.77 53.72 -45.66
C ILE A 6 17.43 54.66 -46.66
N SER A 7 17.14 54.46 -47.94
CA SER A 7 17.57 55.36 -49.01
C SER A 7 16.71 56.63 -48.98
N VAL A 8 17.27 57.73 -48.51
CA VAL A 8 16.58 59.04 -48.49
C VAL A 8 16.94 59.79 -49.76
N GLN A 9 15.96 60.02 -50.65
CA GLN A 9 16.14 60.95 -51.76
C GLN A 9 15.82 62.36 -51.28
N LEU A 10 16.85 63.22 -51.27
CA LEU A 10 16.71 64.64 -50.97
C LEU A 10 16.52 65.41 -52.28
N LYS A 11 15.33 65.99 -52.47
CA LYS A 11 15.07 66.88 -53.60
C LYS A 11 15.12 68.32 -53.12
N LEU A 12 16.15 69.06 -53.51
CA LEU A 12 16.26 70.49 -53.25
C LEU A 12 15.34 71.24 -54.23
N ARG A 13 14.42 72.05 -53.70
CA ARG A 13 13.69 73.04 -54.53
C ARG A 13 14.47 74.34 -54.51
N GLY A 14 14.95 74.77 -55.67
CA GLY A 14 15.26 76.17 -55.91
C GLY A 14 13.95 76.92 -56.08
N ASP A 15 13.60 77.71 -55.06
CA ASP A 15 13.38 79.15 -55.18
C ASP A 15 12.92 79.67 -53.80
N GLU A 16 13.81 80.48 -53.21
CA GLU A 16 13.63 81.39 -52.04
C GLU A 16 13.18 80.84 -50.66
N GLY A 17 12.95 79.55 -50.50
CA GLY A 17 12.74 78.96 -49.17
C GLY A 17 13.29 77.55 -49.11
N GLY A 18 14.47 77.37 -48.50
CA GLY A 18 15.19 76.10 -48.38
C GLY A 18 14.45 75.04 -47.57
N GLY A 19 13.35 74.51 -48.12
CA GLY A 19 12.63 73.37 -47.59
C GLY A 19 13.22 72.08 -48.14
N VAL A 20 13.81 71.28 -47.26
CA VAL A 20 14.23 69.91 -47.60
C VAL A 20 12.97 69.02 -47.64
N GLN A 21 12.59 68.56 -48.83
CA GLN A 21 11.53 67.55 -48.95
C GLN A 21 12.14 66.16 -48.76
N VAL A 22 11.94 65.58 -47.58
CA VAL A 22 12.34 64.20 -47.28
C VAL A 22 11.29 63.26 -47.88
N ILE A 23 11.64 62.59 -48.97
CA ILE A 23 10.80 61.55 -49.57
C ILE A 23 11.22 60.23 -48.92
N VAL A 24 10.38 59.72 -48.02
CA VAL A 24 10.55 58.38 -47.45
C VAL A 24 10.01 57.38 -48.46
N ASP A 25 10.82 56.38 -48.80
CA ASP A 25 10.43 55.32 -49.73
C ASP A 25 9.12 54.63 -49.23
N PRO A 26 8.03 54.64 -50.01
CA PRO A 26 6.78 53.96 -49.66
C PRO A 26 6.99 52.47 -49.35
N GLN A 27 7.98 51.85 -49.99
CA GLN A 27 8.31 50.45 -49.75
C GLN A 27 8.89 50.26 -48.33
N ALA A 28 9.73 51.19 -47.86
CA ALA A 28 10.24 51.16 -46.49
C ALA A 28 9.15 51.38 -45.44
N GLN A 29 8.17 52.26 -45.71
CA GLN A 29 7.03 52.47 -44.79
C GLN A 29 6.17 51.22 -44.64
N THR A 30 5.86 50.53 -45.75
CA THR A 30 5.06 49.30 -45.70
C THR A 30 5.77 48.17 -44.95
N GLU A 31 7.08 48.02 -45.12
CA GLU A 31 7.88 47.03 -44.37
C GLU A 31 7.90 47.34 -42.86
N VAL A 32 8.05 48.62 -42.48
CA VAL A 32 7.98 49.04 -41.08
C VAL A 32 6.60 48.74 -40.46
N GLU A 33 5.51 48.96 -41.20
CA GLU A 33 4.16 48.61 -40.73
C GLU A 33 3.97 47.10 -40.57
N LYS A 34 4.44 46.29 -41.52
CA LYS A 34 4.41 44.82 -41.40
C LYS A 34 5.19 44.33 -40.17
N LEU A 35 6.36 44.92 -39.92
CA LEU A 35 7.18 44.59 -38.75
C LEU A 35 6.48 44.98 -37.45
N LYS A 36 5.84 46.15 -37.38
CA LYS A 36 5.04 46.57 -36.22
C LYS A 36 3.91 45.59 -35.93
N ARG A 37 3.12 45.21 -36.94
CA ARG A 37 2.05 44.21 -36.78
C ARG A 37 2.58 42.86 -36.31
N THR A 38 3.73 42.44 -36.82
CA THR A 38 4.37 41.17 -36.42
C THR A 38 4.86 41.21 -34.97
N LEU A 39 5.43 42.33 -34.54
CA LEU A 39 5.85 42.56 -33.15
C LEU A 39 4.65 42.57 -32.19
N GLU A 40 3.57 43.24 -32.54
CA GLU A 40 2.33 43.24 -31.74
C GLU A 40 1.75 41.82 -31.59
N LEU A 41 1.69 41.06 -32.68
CA LEU A 41 1.24 39.66 -32.65
C LEU A 41 2.15 38.80 -31.78
N ARG A 42 3.48 38.97 -31.87
CA ARG A 42 4.43 38.29 -30.97
C ARG A 42 4.21 38.67 -29.52
N GLY A 43 4.00 39.96 -29.21
CA GLY A 43 3.70 40.43 -27.86
C GLY A 43 2.45 39.78 -27.27
N LYS A 44 1.36 39.72 -28.05
CA LYS A 44 0.12 39.04 -27.66
C LYS A 44 0.32 37.53 -27.43
N ARG A 45 1.13 36.88 -28.27
CA ARG A 45 1.47 35.45 -28.10
C ARG A 45 2.30 35.21 -26.84
N MET A 46 3.27 36.07 -26.54
CA MET A 46 4.07 35.95 -25.32
C MET A 46 3.21 36.12 -24.07
N THR A 47 2.32 37.11 -24.01
CA THR A 47 1.44 37.29 -22.84
C THR A 47 0.46 36.13 -22.66
N ALA A 48 -0.08 35.58 -23.76
CA ALA A 48 -0.90 34.37 -23.70
C ALA A 48 -0.11 33.15 -23.18
N MET A 49 1.14 33.01 -23.62
CA MET A 49 2.02 31.93 -23.17
C MET A 49 2.39 32.09 -21.69
N GLN A 50 2.66 33.31 -21.23
CA GLN A 50 2.93 33.63 -19.82
C GLN A 50 1.75 33.21 -18.93
N LYS A 51 0.53 33.57 -19.32
CA LYS A 51 -0.68 33.15 -18.60
C LYS A 51 -0.84 31.63 -18.56
N ARG A 52 -0.52 30.95 -19.67
CA ARG A 52 -0.58 29.49 -19.73
C ARG A 52 0.43 28.85 -18.77
N ILE A 53 1.64 29.40 -18.66
CA ILE A 53 2.66 28.93 -17.72
C ILE A 53 2.16 29.08 -16.27
N GLU A 54 1.62 30.24 -15.92
CA GLU A 54 1.08 30.50 -14.58
C GLU A 54 -0.04 29.50 -14.20
N ILE A 55 -0.93 29.18 -15.14
CA ILE A 55 -1.97 28.17 -14.93
C ILE A 55 -1.34 26.79 -14.68
N LEU A 56 -0.33 26.41 -15.46
CA LEU A 56 0.33 25.11 -15.31
C LEU A 56 1.08 25.01 -13.97
N GLU A 57 1.73 26.08 -13.52
CA GLU A 57 2.40 26.14 -12.22
C GLU A 57 1.39 26.00 -11.06
N ASN A 58 0.22 26.63 -11.17
CA ASN A 58 -0.87 26.47 -10.20
C ASN A 58 -1.37 25.01 -10.16
N VAL A 59 -1.60 24.40 -11.33
CA VAL A 59 -2.02 23.00 -11.43
C VAL A 59 -0.97 22.06 -10.84
N GLN A 60 0.31 22.34 -11.07
CA GLN A 60 1.39 21.53 -10.55
C GLN A 60 1.47 21.59 -9.02
N ARG A 61 1.40 22.80 -8.44
CA ARG A 61 1.33 22.97 -6.98
C ARG A 61 0.16 22.23 -6.34
N GLU A 62 -1.01 22.27 -6.97
CA GLU A 62 -2.19 21.56 -6.48
C GLU A 62 -2.02 20.03 -6.55
N ARG A 63 -1.38 19.53 -7.62
CA ARG A 63 -1.04 18.10 -7.73
C ARG A 63 -0.06 17.67 -6.63
N ASP A 64 0.99 18.45 -6.39
CA ASP A 64 1.99 18.14 -5.37
C ASP A 64 1.35 18.11 -3.97
N ARG A 65 0.43 19.03 -3.69
CA ARG A 65 -0.35 19.03 -2.45
C ARG A 65 -1.20 17.76 -2.29
N ARG A 66 -1.90 17.34 -3.35
CA ARG A 66 -2.71 16.11 -3.33
C ARG A 66 -1.86 14.87 -3.14
N ILE A 67 -0.70 14.80 -3.79
CA ILE A 67 0.26 13.72 -3.61
C ILE A 67 0.72 13.66 -2.15
N GLY A 68 1.07 14.81 -1.57
CA GLY A 68 1.45 14.90 -0.15
C GLY A 68 0.36 14.37 0.78
N ASN A 69 -0.89 14.76 0.55
CA ASN A 69 -2.03 14.27 1.34
C ASN A 69 -2.21 12.76 1.22
N LEU A 70 -2.19 12.21 0.00
CA LEU A 70 -2.33 10.77 -0.23
C LEU A 70 -1.19 9.97 0.40
N GLN A 71 0.04 10.50 0.37
CA GLN A 71 1.17 9.87 1.04
C GLN A 71 1.01 9.87 2.56
N ALA A 72 0.44 10.94 3.15
CA ALA A 72 0.15 10.98 4.58
C ALA A 72 -0.94 9.98 4.96
N GLU A 73 -2.04 9.91 4.21
CA GLU A 73 -3.12 8.94 4.39
C GLU A 73 -2.60 7.51 4.30
N ALA A 74 -1.77 7.21 3.29
CA ALA A 74 -1.18 5.89 3.12
C ALA A 74 -0.34 5.46 4.35
N ARG A 75 0.41 6.38 4.97
CA ARG A 75 1.17 6.08 6.20
C ARG A 75 0.26 5.75 7.39
N VAL A 76 -0.86 6.48 7.52
CA VAL A 76 -1.85 6.20 8.58
C VAL A 76 -2.48 4.83 8.36
N HIS A 77 -2.90 4.52 7.13
CA HIS A 77 -3.45 3.20 6.80
C HIS A 77 -2.45 2.08 7.05
N GLN A 78 -1.19 2.27 6.70
CA GLN A 78 -0.13 1.29 6.98
C GLN A 78 0.02 1.03 8.48
N ALA A 79 0.06 2.08 9.30
CA ALA A 79 0.14 1.95 10.76
C ALA A 79 -1.08 1.23 11.36
N VAL A 80 -2.28 1.49 10.83
CA VAL A 80 -3.51 0.79 11.25
C VAL A 80 -3.45 -0.69 10.90
N ILE A 81 -3.00 -1.04 9.68
CA ILE A 81 -2.86 -2.43 9.24
C ILE A 81 -1.87 -3.17 10.13
N GLU A 82 -0.70 -2.58 10.41
CA GLU A 82 0.31 -3.15 11.29
C GLU A 82 -0.25 -3.38 12.70
N GLY A 83 -0.94 -2.39 13.27
CA GLY A 83 -1.57 -2.52 14.59
C GLY A 83 -2.65 -3.62 14.64
N LEU A 84 -3.48 -3.74 13.59
CA LEU A 84 -4.48 -4.81 13.50
C LEU A 84 -3.83 -6.20 13.35
N GLN A 85 -2.72 -6.29 12.61
CA GLN A 85 -1.98 -7.53 12.45
C GLN A 85 -1.32 -7.97 13.76
N GLU A 86 -0.73 -7.05 14.52
CA GLU A 86 -0.21 -7.32 15.85
C GLU A 86 -1.31 -7.78 16.82
N GLN A 87 -2.48 -7.12 16.77
CA GLN A 87 -3.62 -7.54 17.58
C GLN A 87 -4.08 -8.95 17.21
N SER A 88 -4.23 -9.24 15.92
CA SER A 88 -4.64 -10.58 15.44
C SER A 88 -3.66 -11.67 15.89
N ASN A 89 -2.35 -11.37 15.92
CA ASN A 89 -1.35 -12.32 16.41
C ASN A 89 -1.51 -12.57 17.91
N ARG A 90 -1.69 -11.51 18.72
CA ARG A 90 -1.95 -11.65 20.15
C ARG A 90 -3.23 -12.43 20.44
N ASP A 91 -4.29 -12.16 19.68
CA ASP A 91 -5.57 -12.87 19.84
C ASP A 91 -5.40 -14.37 19.50
N ALA A 92 -4.60 -14.71 18.49
CA ALA A 92 -4.27 -16.09 18.17
C ALA A 92 -3.52 -16.80 19.31
N ASP A 93 -2.56 -16.13 19.94
CA ASP A 93 -1.84 -16.68 21.10
C ASP A 93 -2.78 -16.95 22.29
N VAL A 94 -3.73 -16.04 22.53
CA VAL A 94 -4.75 -16.21 23.59
C VAL A 94 -5.67 -17.38 23.28
N ILE A 95 -6.12 -17.52 22.04
CA ILE A 95 -6.97 -18.65 21.61
C ILE A 95 -6.22 -19.97 21.78
N ASP A 96 -4.97 -20.05 21.32
CA ASP A 96 -4.14 -21.26 21.45
C ASP A 96 -3.90 -21.63 22.93
N PHE A 97 -3.73 -20.64 23.81
CA PHE A 97 -3.68 -20.88 25.25
C PHE A 97 -4.97 -21.52 25.77
N PHE A 98 -6.14 -20.97 25.43
CA PHE A 98 -7.43 -21.53 25.86
C PHE A 98 -7.69 -22.93 25.27
N ASP A 99 -7.32 -23.17 24.03
CA ASP A 99 -7.45 -24.49 23.39
C ASP A 99 -6.60 -25.53 24.11
N LYS A 100 -5.37 -25.18 24.50
CA LYS A 100 -4.49 -26.04 25.29
C LYS A 100 -5.05 -26.32 26.68
N GLU A 101 -5.56 -25.30 27.37
CA GLU A 101 -6.21 -25.49 28.68
C GLU A 101 -7.45 -26.38 28.57
N CYS A 102 -8.30 -26.16 27.56
CA CYS A 102 -9.47 -27.01 27.30
C CYS A 102 -9.05 -28.46 27.06
N ALA A 103 -8.05 -28.69 26.19
CA ALA A 103 -7.55 -30.03 25.91
C ALA A 103 -6.98 -30.72 27.15
N ALA A 104 -6.21 -30.01 27.98
CA ALA A 104 -5.68 -30.52 29.23
C ALA A 104 -6.80 -30.85 30.24
N TYR A 105 -7.79 -29.98 30.36
CA TYR A 105 -8.96 -30.19 31.20
C TYR A 105 -9.77 -31.41 30.74
N GLU A 106 -10.06 -31.54 29.45
CA GLU A 106 -10.76 -32.71 28.89
C GLU A 106 -9.97 -34.01 29.13
N ALA A 107 -8.65 -33.99 28.93
CA ALA A 107 -7.79 -35.14 29.21
C ALA A 107 -7.82 -35.53 30.71
N SER A 108 -7.88 -34.56 31.62
CA SER A 108 -7.99 -34.80 33.06
C SER A 108 -9.31 -35.46 33.48
N ARG A 109 -10.37 -35.30 32.68
CA ARG A 109 -11.66 -35.95 32.90
C ARG A 109 -11.69 -37.39 32.37
N LEU A 110 -10.61 -37.92 31.82
CA LEU A 110 -10.55 -39.31 31.40
C LEU A 110 -10.02 -40.20 32.53
N CYS A 111 -10.62 -41.38 32.71
CA CYS A 111 -10.08 -42.38 33.62
C CYS A 111 -8.70 -42.84 33.15
N SER A 112 -7.69 -42.81 34.02
CA SER A 112 -6.34 -43.27 33.71
C SER A 112 -6.26 -44.76 33.32
N VAL A 113 -7.30 -45.55 33.64
CA VAL A 113 -7.34 -47.00 33.43
C VAL A 113 -8.07 -47.40 32.15
N CYS A 114 -9.28 -46.87 31.91
CA CYS A 114 -10.12 -47.23 30.76
C CYS A 114 -10.28 -46.10 29.72
N ARG A 115 -9.73 -44.91 29.99
CA ARG A 115 -9.87 -43.69 29.15
C ARG A 115 -11.30 -43.22 28.90
N GLU A 116 -12.29 -43.73 29.62
CA GLU A 116 -13.67 -43.23 29.55
C GLU A 116 -13.81 -41.91 30.33
N ARG A 117 -14.75 -41.06 29.91
CA ARG A 117 -15.04 -39.79 30.57
C ARG A 117 -15.62 -40.03 31.96
N TYR A 118 -14.93 -39.54 32.98
CA TYR A 118 -15.37 -39.45 34.36
C TYR A 118 -16.21 -38.17 34.53
N ASP A 119 -17.50 -38.34 34.80
CA ASP A 119 -18.34 -37.23 35.23
C ASP A 119 -18.31 -37.09 36.76
N SER A 120 -17.65 -36.05 37.26
CA SER A 120 -17.58 -35.72 38.68
C SER A 120 -18.95 -35.47 39.31
N ALA A 121 -19.99 -35.16 38.51
CA ALA A 121 -21.36 -35.03 38.98
C ALA A 121 -21.98 -36.38 39.40
N ALA A 122 -21.49 -37.50 38.89
CA ALA A 122 -22.08 -38.83 39.08
C ALA A 122 -21.79 -39.46 40.47
N ARG A 123 -21.03 -38.79 41.35
CA ARG A 123 -20.69 -39.20 42.74
C ARG A 123 -20.23 -40.66 42.95
N THR A 124 -19.94 -41.40 41.89
CA THR A 124 -19.48 -42.79 41.94
C THR A 124 -18.05 -42.81 41.45
N SER A 125 -17.13 -43.37 42.24
CA SER A 125 -15.71 -43.43 41.85
C SER A 125 -15.55 -44.45 40.71
N HIS A 126 -15.57 -43.96 39.48
CA HIS A 126 -15.42 -44.77 38.26
C HIS A 126 -14.13 -45.63 38.27
N ILE A 127 -13.07 -45.15 38.95
CA ILE A 127 -11.79 -45.84 39.18
C ILE A 127 -11.96 -47.16 39.96
N LEU A 128 -12.88 -47.22 40.94
CA LEU A 128 -13.12 -48.46 41.71
C LEU A 128 -13.85 -49.52 40.86
N GLY A 129 -14.65 -49.10 39.88
CA GLY A 129 -15.35 -50.00 38.96
C GLY A 129 -14.41 -50.62 37.93
N THR A 130 -13.52 -49.82 37.34
CA THR A 130 -12.59 -50.24 36.29
C THR A 130 -11.47 -51.13 36.81
N ASN A 131 -10.96 -50.87 38.03
CA ASN A 131 -10.00 -51.78 38.68
C ASN A 131 -10.62 -53.14 39.05
N ARG A 132 -11.89 -53.19 39.44
CA ARG A 132 -12.61 -54.46 39.66
C ARG A 132 -12.81 -55.24 38.36
N ALA A 133 -13.15 -54.57 37.27
CA ALA A 133 -13.33 -55.21 35.96
C ALA A 133 -12.01 -55.77 35.40
N ARG A 134 -10.90 -55.03 35.49
CA ARG A 134 -9.57 -55.54 35.10
C ARG A 134 -9.11 -56.71 35.95
N LYS A 135 -9.35 -56.68 37.27
CA LYS A 135 -8.99 -57.79 38.17
C LYS A 135 -9.81 -59.05 37.83
N ALA A 136 -11.11 -58.91 37.58
CA ALA A 136 -11.95 -60.02 37.14
C ALA A 136 -11.51 -60.61 35.78
N GLN A 137 -11.05 -59.79 34.84
CA GLN A 137 -10.51 -60.28 33.55
C GLN A 137 -9.14 -60.97 33.71
N ALA A 138 -8.28 -60.50 34.62
CA ALA A 138 -7.01 -61.17 34.93
C ALA A 138 -7.22 -62.53 35.61
N ASP A 139 -8.24 -62.64 36.47
CA ASP A 139 -8.58 -63.88 37.16
C ASP A 139 -9.24 -64.93 36.22
N ILE A 140 -9.78 -64.51 35.07
CA ILE A 140 -10.32 -65.41 34.03
C ILE A 140 -9.23 -65.86 33.03
N GLY A 141 -8.06 -65.20 33.01
CA GLY A 141 -7.01 -65.37 32.00
C GLY A 141 -5.90 -66.37 32.31
N SER A 142 -6.03 -67.26 33.30
CA SER A 142 -4.99 -68.27 33.60
C SER A 142 -5.44 -69.69 33.20
N PRO A 143 -5.19 -70.14 31.96
CA PRO A 143 -5.29 -71.55 31.65
C PRO A 143 -4.04 -72.27 32.19
N ASN A 144 -4.28 -73.20 33.11
CA ASN A 144 -3.31 -74.21 33.56
C ASN A 144 -2.46 -74.72 32.39
N LYS A 145 -1.16 -74.42 32.39
CA LYS A 145 -0.17 -75.23 31.69
C LYS A 145 0.40 -76.22 32.69
N THR A 146 -0.17 -77.42 32.73
CA THR A 146 0.55 -78.61 33.19
C THR A 146 1.74 -78.79 32.26
N HIS A 147 2.94 -78.53 32.77
CA HIS A 147 4.18 -78.86 32.11
C HIS A 147 4.50 -80.33 32.44
N ASP A 148 4.43 -81.18 31.43
CA ASP A 148 4.97 -82.54 31.48
C ASP A 148 6.49 -82.46 31.70
N TYR A 149 6.97 -83.20 32.69
CA TYR A 149 8.38 -83.49 32.90
C TYR A 149 8.73 -84.71 32.06
N ASP A 150 9.58 -84.55 31.05
CA ASP A 150 10.35 -85.67 30.50
C ASP A 150 11.75 -85.63 31.13
N GLU A 151 11.99 -86.67 31.93
CA GLU A 151 13.27 -87.02 32.52
C GLU A 151 14.28 -87.37 31.42
N LYS A 152 15.51 -86.86 31.59
CA LYS A 152 16.69 -87.36 30.88
C LYS A 152 17.20 -88.59 31.61
N GLU A 153 17.34 -89.70 30.91
CA GLU A 153 18.35 -90.72 31.24
C GLU A 153 19.11 -91.10 29.95
N ASP A 154 20.43 -90.92 30.06
CA ASP A 154 21.60 -91.50 29.34
C ASP A 154 21.49 -92.04 27.90
#